data_AF-J7R6A8-F1
#
_entry.id   AF-J7R6A8-F1
#
_cell.length_a   1.000
_cell.length_b   1.000
_cell.length_c   1.000
_cell.angle_alpha   90.00
_cell.angle_beta   90.00
_cell.angle_gamma   90.00
#
_symmetry.space_group_name_H-M   'P 1'
#
loop_
_entity.id
_entity.type
_entity.pdbx_description
1 polymer ?
#
loop_
_entity_poly.entity_id
_entity_poly.type
_entity_poly.pdbx_seq_one_letter_code
_entity_poly.pdbx_strand_id
1 'polypeptide(L)'
;MTATKRVLDSQEGPARKQRGAAVHPRVSLCVCAAAVVGNCQNLEQITHKVYELARAASMYNVREVVVLSLDPPRTAGTSKGEKLSDSMLVATLLQYFVTPPYLVRSVFKKRFHKYFQHAEKLPRLAQLPFMRQDTPREGKSRYREGVSVAMERPAKMSKQKQFQQTKYVNVGASELLELRAQLVPLNVRVTVDVVEHKIVSPAEAYGDHVGAEAAFGYHVRVADTLVDLFLKSPCNYVQTLWCAAEEYWQGQGRHHSSHGSPTAVSAAGIVREGDLLLIVGKWDHLRASLARGQDQLAEGEGEEAETPAVSSPGQLLDGELLLPAAVMRGNMPTADATLAALTRLECMLERE
;
A
#
# COMPACT_ATOMS: atom_id res chain seq x y z
N MET A 1 -48.91 7.22 57.30
CA MET A 1 -47.87 6.56 56.49
C MET A 1 -48.42 6.30 55.10
N THR A 2 -47.52 6.35 54.11
CA THR A 2 -47.68 5.91 52.72
C THR A 2 -48.08 6.99 51.72
N ALA A 3 -47.07 7.34 50.92
CA ALA A 3 -47.02 8.42 49.95
C ALA A 3 -47.45 7.98 48.55
N THR A 4 -47.87 8.99 47.80
CA THR A 4 -48.45 9.08 46.46
C THR A 4 -47.53 8.55 45.35
N LYS A 5 -48.06 7.73 44.43
CA LYS A 5 -47.39 7.29 43.20
C LYS A 5 -47.94 8.10 42.02
N ARG A 6 -47.16 9.06 41.49
CA ARG A 6 -47.41 9.71 40.20
C ARG A 6 -46.55 9.05 39.13
N VAL A 7 -47.21 8.59 38.07
CA VAL A 7 -46.59 8.18 36.81
C VAL A 7 -46.25 9.46 36.03
N LEU A 8 -44.99 9.57 35.60
CA LEU A 8 -44.49 10.64 34.73
C LEU A 8 -44.12 10.00 33.40
N ASP A 9 -44.95 10.25 32.38
CA ASP A 9 -44.62 10.02 30.98
C ASP A 9 -43.45 10.92 30.58
N SER A 10 -42.40 10.31 30.05
CA SER A 10 -41.23 10.99 29.50
C SER A 10 -41.36 11.04 27.98
N GLN A 11 -41.42 12.25 27.44
CA GLN A 11 -41.42 12.52 26.00
C GLN A 11 -40.06 12.15 25.38
N GLU A 12 -40.07 11.26 24.40
CA GLU A 12 -38.92 11.02 23.52
C GLU A 12 -38.77 12.20 22.53
N GLY A 13 -37.65 12.92 22.63
CA GLY A 13 -37.26 13.91 21.63
C GLY A 13 -36.79 13.25 20.32
N PRO A 14 -36.89 13.93 19.17
CA PRO A 14 -36.56 13.32 17.89
C PRO A 14 -35.06 13.06 17.79
N ALA A 15 -34.72 11.81 17.47
CA ALA A 15 -33.36 11.37 17.21
C ALA A 15 -32.72 12.23 16.09
N ARG A 16 -31.65 12.94 16.45
CA ARG A 16 -30.79 13.65 15.50
C ARG A 16 -30.15 12.61 14.58
N LYS A 17 -30.71 12.45 13.38
CA LYS A 17 -30.12 11.67 12.27
C LYS A 17 -28.66 12.09 12.12
N GLN A 18 -27.73 11.24 12.52
CA GLN A 18 -26.32 11.41 12.16
C GLN A 18 -26.29 11.37 10.63
N ARG A 19 -25.80 12.44 9.99
CA ARG A 19 -25.49 12.42 8.55
C ARG A 19 -24.53 11.25 8.35
N GLY A 20 -24.92 10.26 7.54
CA GLY A 20 -24.04 9.13 7.22
C GLY A 20 -22.71 9.68 6.72
N ALA A 21 -21.60 9.20 7.29
CA ALA A 21 -20.28 9.55 6.79
C ALA A 21 -20.22 9.21 5.30
N ALA A 22 -19.74 10.15 4.48
CA ALA A 22 -19.57 9.91 3.05
C ALA A 22 -18.63 8.72 2.88
N VAL A 23 -19.16 7.62 2.33
CA VAL A 23 -18.36 6.43 2.03
C VAL A 23 -17.44 6.82 0.88
N HIS A 24 -16.13 6.77 1.14
CA HIS A 24 -15.09 6.99 0.14
C HIS A 24 -14.49 5.63 -0.23
N PRO A 25 -14.15 5.40 -1.52
CA PRO A 25 -13.49 4.18 -1.93
C PRO A 25 -12.08 4.14 -1.31
N ARG A 26 -11.62 2.93 -0.99
CA ARG A 26 -10.24 2.71 -0.54
C ARG A 26 -9.36 2.58 -1.76
N VAL A 27 -8.33 3.41 -1.86
CA VAL A 27 -7.48 3.47 -3.06
C VAL A 27 -6.24 2.61 -2.88
N SER A 28 -5.96 1.77 -3.87
CA SER A 28 -4.71 1.05 -4.05
C SER A 28 -3.97 1.64 -5.24
N LEU A 29 -2.64 1.79 -5.13
CA LEU A 29 -1.80 2.39 -6.15
C LEU A 29 -0.92 1.33 -6.79
N CYS A 30 -0.85 1.27 -8.12
CA CYS A 30 0.11 0.46 -8.85
C CYS A 30 1.05 1.34 -9.67
N VAL A 31 2.35 1.10 -9.54
CA VAL A 31 3.39 1.78 -10.33
C VAL A 31 4.39 0.78 -10.90
N CYS A 32 4.83 0.99 -12.13
CA CYS A 32 5.84 0.14 -12.75
C CYS A 32 7.24 0.51 -12.25
N ALA A 33 8.00 -0.46 -11.73
CA ALA A 33 9.36 -0.22 -11.24
C ALA A 33 10.26 0.41 -12.31
N ALA A 34 10.15 -0.06 -13.56
CA ALA A 34 10.91 0.45 -14.70
C ALA A 34 10.59 1.92 -15.02
N ALA A 35 9.37 2.40 -14.75
CA ALA A 35 9.05 3.81 -14.92
C ALA A 35 9.70 4.67 -13.81
N VAL A 36 9.65 4.19 -12.57
CA VAL A 36 10.27 4.88 -11.43
C VAL A 36 11.79 4.95 -11.58
N VAL A 37 12.43 3.85 -11.99
CA VAL A 37 13.90 3.73 -12.06
C VAL A 37 14.49 4.17 -13.40
N GLY A 38 13.79 3.96 -14.51
CA GLY A 38 14.38 4.06 -15.86
C GLY A 38 14.95 5.44 -16.22
N ASN A 39 14.43 6.51 -15.62
CA ASN A 39 14.91 7.88 -15.81
C ASN A 39 15.86 8.35 -14.68
N CYS A 40 16.42 7.43 -13.89
CA CYS A 40 17.34 7.74 -12.79
C CYS A 40 18.72 7.17 -13.09
N GLN A 41 19.76 7.95 -12.78
CA GLN A 41 21.16 7.59 -13.02
C GLN A 41 21.84 7.01 -11.78
N ASN A 42 21.30 7.24 -10.59
CA ASN A 42 21.91 6.83 -9.33
C ASN A 42 20.86 6.50 -8.25
N LEU A 43 21.32 5.91 -7.14
CA LEU A 43 20.47 5.51 -6.02
C LEU A 43 19.78 6.70 -5.35
N GLU A 44 20.42 7.87 -5.29
CA GLU A 44 19.85 9.06 -4.68
C GLU A 44 18.60 9.54 -5.42
N GLN A 45 18.68 9.62 -6.75
CA GLN A 45 17.55 9.97 -7.61
C GLN A 45 16.40 8.96 -7.50
N ILE A 46 16.72 7.66 -7.50
CA ILE A 46 15.72 6.61 -7.28
C ILE A 46 15.05 6.80 -5.92
N THR A 47 15.85 7.03 -4.87
CA THR A 47 15.35 7.21 -3.50
C THR A 47 14.43 8.42 -3.39
N HIS A 48 14.77 9.54 -4.04
CA HIS A 48 13.93 10.74 -4.04
C HIS A 48 12.59 10.51 -4.74
N LYS A 49 12.58 9.87 -5.92
CA LYS A 49 11.33 9.55 -6.61
C LYS A 49 10.45 8.59 -5.81
N VAL A 50 11.05 7.56 -5.20
CA VAL A 50 10.31 6.62 -4.35
C VAL A 50 9.78 7.31 -3.11
N TYR A 51 10.51 8.29 -2.56
CA TYR A 51 10.04 9.11 -1.46
C TYR A 51 8.82 9.97 -1.83
N GLU A 52 8.82 10.58 -3.02
CA GLU A 52 7.66 11.33 -3.51
C GLU A 52 6.42 10.44 -3.66
N LEU A 53 6.59 9.23 -4.20
CA LEU A 53 5.52 8.23 -4.26
C LEU A 53 5.02 7.84 -2.86
N ALA A 54 5.93 7.54 -1.94
CA ALA A 54 5.60 7.18 -0.56
C ALA A 54 4.85 8.31 0.16
N ARG A 55 5.25 9.57 -0.08
CA ARG A 55 4.61 10.77 0.44
C ARG A 55 3.21 10.93 -0.13
N ALA A 56 3.03 10.81 -1.44
CA ALA A 56 1.72 10.88 -2.08
C ALA A 56 0.79 9.78 -1.55
N ALA A 57 1.28 8.53 -1.50
CA ALA A 57 0.53 7.40 -0.98
C ALA A 57 0.08 7.61 0.48
N SER A 58 0.98 8.12 1.34
CA SER A 58 0.63 8.40 2.75
C SER A 58 -0.30 9.60 2.90
N MET A 59 -0.18 10.60 2.03
CA MET A 59 -1.02 11.81 2.07
C MET A 59 -2.48 11.52 1.72
N TYR A 60 -2.71 10.64 0.74
CA TYR A 60 -4.04 10.24 0.28
C TYR A 60 -4.51 8.91 0.88
N ASN A 61 -3.91 8.48 1.99
CA ASN A 61 -4.28 7.26 2.71
C ASN A 61 -4.42 6.02 1.80
N VAL A 62 -3.49 5.86 0.86
CA VAL A 62 -3.46 4.70 -0.05
C VAL A 62 -3.27 3.43 0.77
N ARG A 63 -4.08 2.41 0.47
CA ARG A 63 -4.16 1.16 1.23
C ARG A 63 -3.00 0.21 0.90
N GLU A 64 -2.69 0.04 -0.38
CA GLU A 64 -1.50 -0.68 -0.83
C GLU A 64 -0.82 0.03 -1.99
N VAL A 65 0.51 -0.10 -2.04
CA VAL A 65 1.33 0.29 -3.17
C VAL A 65 1.88 -0.99 -3.80
N VAL A 66 1.41 -1.31 -4.99
CA VAL A 66 1.88 -2.43 -5.79
C VAL A 66 2.97 -1.95 -6.75
N VAL A 67 4.12 -2.62 -6.70
CA VAL A 67 5.21 -2.41 -7.63
C VAL A 67 5.09 -3.44 -8.74
N LEU A 68 4.67 -3.01 -9.92
CA LEU A 68 4.62 -3.87 -11.09
C LEU A 68 6.04 -4.08 -11.63
N SER A 69 6.49 -5.32 -11.61
CA SER A 69 7.81 -5.72 -12.09
C SER A 69 7.82 -5.82 -13.60
N LEU A 70 8.91 -5.34 -14.20
CA LEU A 70 9.32 -5.69 -15.57
C LEU A 70 10.70 -6.37 -15.57
N ASP A 71 11.17 -6.76 -14.39
CA ASP A 71 12.42 -7.52 -14.25
C ASP A 71 12.25 -8.90 -14.94
N PRO A 72 13.32 -9.47 -15.50
CA PRO A 72 13.27 -10.84 -16.02
C PRO A 72 12.96 -11.84 -14.89
N PRO A 73 12.28 -12.97 -15.19
CA PRO A 73 11.99 -13.99 -14.20
C PRO A 73 13.29 -14.47 -13.55
N ARG A 74 13.35 -14.45 -12.22
CA ARG A 74 14.54 -14.91 -11.50
C ARG A 74 14.58 -16.42 -11.53
N THR A 75 15.53 -17.01 -12.26
CA THR A 75 15.80 -18.44 -12.15
C THR A 75 16.26 -18.75 -10.73
N ALA A 76 15.67 -19.77 -10.11
CA ALA A 76 16.01 -20.20 -8.76
C ALA A 76 17.43 -20.80 -8.74
N GLY A 77 18.48 -19.97 -8.67
CA GLY A 77 19.85 -20.49 -8.66
C GLY A 77 21.00 -19.48 -8.70
N THR A 78 20.77 -18.21 -9.04
CA THR A 78 21.83 -17.19 -9.17
C THR A 78 21.44 -15.95 -8.34
N SER A 79 22.30 -15.24 -7.61
CA SER A 79 23.70 -15.33 -7.28
C SER A 79 23.89 -14.72 -5.87
N LYS A 80 24.75 -15.31 -5.03
CA LYS A 80 25.17 -14.70 -3.76
C LYS A 80 26.05 -13.47 -4.07
N GLY A 81 25.43 -12.30 -4.25
CA GLY A 81 26.15 -11.04 -4.52
C GLY A 81 25.38 -10.01 -5.34
N GLU A 82 24.23 -10.38 -5.90
CA GLU A 82 23.52 -9.54 -6.87
C GLU A 82 22.94 -8.24 -6.26
N LYS A 83 23.12 -7.15 -7.01
CA LYS A 83 22.36 -5.89 -6.82
C LYS A 83 20.87 -6.22 -6.82
N LEU A 84 20.08 -5.47 -6.04
CA LEU A 84 18.63 -5.65 -6.08
C LEU A 84 18.10 -5.40 -7.49
N SER A 85 17.09 -6.18 -7.89
CA SER A 85 16.28 -5.85 -9.05
C SER A 85 15.55 -4.53 -8.79
N ASP A 86 15.11 -3.86 -9.85
CA ASP A 86 14.50 -2.53 -9.73
C ASP A 86 13.22 -2.60 -8.91
N SER A 87 12.40 -3.64 -9.13
CA SER A 87 11.16 -3.87 -8.37
C SER A 87 11.42 -4.08 -6.89
N MET A 88 12.43 -4.89 -6.56
CA MET A 88 12.82 -5.14 -5.17
C MET A 88 13.43 -3.90 -4.52
N LEU A 89 14.19 -3.08 -5.24
CA LEU A 89 14.74 -1.83 -4.74
C LEU A 89 13.61 -0.84 -4.40
N VAL A 90 12.69 -0.61 -5.33
CA VAL A 90 11.54 0.27 -5.14
C VAL A 90 10.67 -0.22 -3.97
N ALA A 91 10.31 -1.50 -3.94
CA ALA A 91 9.52 -2.08 -2.85
C ALA A 91 10.22 -1.96 -1.48
N THR A 92 11.54 -2.20 -1.44
CA THR A 92 12.32 -2.10 -0.19
C THR A 92 12.37 -0.65 0.33
N LEU A 93 12.49 0.33 -0.57
CA LEU A 93 12.47 1.75 -0.22
C LEU A 93 11.07 2.22 0.23
N LEU A 94 10.02 1.84 -0.50
CA LEU A 94 8.63 2.09 -0.08
C LEU A 94 8.34 1.53 1.30
N GLN A 95 8.79 0.29 1.56
CA GLN A 95 8.62 -0.35 2.86
C GLN A 95 9.41 0.38 3.96
N TYR A 96 10.59 0.90 3.64
CA TYR A 96 11.43 1.65 4.58
C TYR A 96 10.72 2.92 5.06
N PHE A 97 10.12 3.69 4.15
CA PHE A 97 9.49 4.97 4.51
C PHE A 97 8.28 4.85 5.44
N VAL A 98 7.51 3.75 5.38
CA VAL A 98 6.42 3.47 6.32
C VAL A 98 6.88 2.83 7.63
N THR A 99 8.12 2.34 7.69
CA THR A 99 8.62 1.63 8.88
C THR A 99 9.07 2.64 9.96
N PRO A 100 8.58 2.52 11.21
CA PRO A 100 9.08 3.34 12.31
C PRO A 100 10.61 3.22 12.47
N PRO A 101 11.33 4.31 12.78
CA PRO A 101 12.80 4.30 12.75
C PRO A 101 13.42 3.26 13.70
N TYR A 102 12.80 3.06 14.86
CA TYR A 102 13.24 2.09 15.87
C TYR A 102 13.06 0.63 15.44
N LEU A 103 12.24 0.34 14.42
CA LEU A 103 12.02 -1.02 13.90
C LEU A 103 12.87 -1.37 12.68
N VAL A 104 13.51 -0.39 12.04
CA VAL A 104 14.26 -0.61 10.79
C VAL A 104 15.26 -1.75 10.92
N ARG A 105 16.02 -1.79 12.02
CA ARG A 105 17.04 -2.83 12.27
C ARG A 105 16.45 -4.22 12.50
N SER A 106 15.24 -4.31 13.06
CA SER A 106 14.54 -5.58 13.32
C SER A 106 13.82 -6.10 12.08
N VAL A 107 13.27 -5.20 11.26
CA VAL A 107 12.54 -5.53 10.04
C VAL A 107 13.49 -5.90 8.90
N PHE A 108 14.50 -5.07 8.65
CA PHE A 108 15.30 -5.19 7.45
C PHE A 108 16.57 -6.00 7.71
N LYS A 109 16.86 -6.93 6.79
CA LYS A 109 18.16 -7.62 6.80
C LYS A 109 19.28 -6.62 6.53
N LYS A 110 20.45 -6.84 7.15
CA LYS A 110 21.65 -5.97 7.00
C LYS A 110 22.02 -5.68 5.54
N ARG A 111 21.83 -6.66 4.64
CA ARG A 111 22.11 -6.52 3.19
C ARG A 111 21.36 -5.36 2.52
N PHE A 112 20.23 -4.94 3.07
CA PHE A 112 19.40 -3.87 2.53
C PHE A 112 19.83 -2.48 3.01
N HIS A 113 20.59 -2.38 4.11
CA HIS A 113 20.89 -1.11 4.75
C HIS A 113 21.69 -0.15 3.86
N LYS A 114 22.54 -0.68 2.97
CA LYS A 114 23.27 0.13 1.98
C LYS A 114 22.35 0.94 1.06
N TYR A 115 21.12 0.50 0.85
CA TYR A 115 20.15 1.21 0.00
C TYR A 115 19.43 2.34 0.75
N PHE A 116 19.54 2.41 2.08
CA PHE A 116 18.85 3.41 2.91
C PHE A 116 19.68 4.67 3.18
N GLN A 117 20.94 4.72 2.71
CA GLN A 117 21.87 5.82 2.98
C GLN A 117 21.34 7.22 2.59
N HIS A 118 20.54 7.31 1.52
CA HIS A 118 19.89 8.56 1.11
C HIS A 118 18.52 8.71 1.77
N ALA A 119 17.79 7.60 1.98
CA ALA A 119 16.46 7.61 2.57
C ALA A 119 16.48 8.09 4.03
N GLU A 120 17.53 7.78 4.79
CA GLU A 120 17.75 8.23 6.17
C GLU A 120 17.85 9.76 6.29
N LYS A 121 18.23 10.46 5.21
CA LYS A 121 18.40 11.93 5.18
C LYS A 121 17.10 12.66 4.83
N LEU A 122 16.09 11.95 4.33
CA LEU A 122 14.83 12.55 3.89
C LEU A 122 13.86 12.75 5.06
N PRO A 123 12.95 13.75 4.99
CA PRO A 123 11.99 14.00 6.05
C PRO A 123 11.05 12.81 6.26
N ARG A 124 10.63 12.58 7.51
CA ARG A 124 9.66 11.54 7.84
C ARG A 124 8.29 11.85 7.24
N LEU A 125 7.52 10.81 6.93
CA LEU A 125 6.14 10.95 6.46
C LEU A 125 5.23 11.25 7.65
N ALA A 126 4.94 12.54 7.87
CA ALA A 126 4.15 13.00 9.01
C ALA A 126 2.70 12.50 9.02
N GLN A 127 2.18 12.05 7.86
CA GLN A 127 0.81 11.55 7.73
C GLN A 127 0.65 10.08 8.15
N LEU A 128 1.73 9.40 8.54
CA LEU A 128 1.63 8.02 9.00
C LEU A 128 0.79 7.94 10.29
N PRO A 129 0.00 6.87 10.46
CA PRO A 129 -0.99 6.79 11.54
C PRO A 129 -0.39 6.95 12.94
N PHE A 130 0.76 6.30 13.17
CA PHE A 130 1.50 6.34 14.42
C PHE A 130 2.28 7.65 14.65
N MET A 131 2.39 8.54 13.65
CA MET A 131 2.98 9.87 13.82
C MET A 131 1.93 10.91 14.22
N ARG A 132 0.66 10.68 13.87
CA ARG A 132 -0.47 11.59 14.18
C ARG A 132 -0.90 11.53 15.65
N GLN A 133 -0.75 10.37 16.29
CA GLN A 133 -1.21 10.15 17.67
C GLN A 133 -0.20 10.55 18.75
N ASP A 134 1.02 10.96 18.38
CA ASP A 134 2.00 11.58 19.28
C ASP A 134 1.60 13.04 19.60
N THR A 135 0.35 13.28 19.99
CA THR A 135 -0.08 14.62 20.41
C THR A 135 0.41 14.94 21.83
N PRO A 136 0.86 16.19 22.10
CA PRO A 136 1.73 16.49 23.24
C PRO A 136 1.05 16.55 24.60
N ARG A 137 -0.26 16.27 24.72
CA ARG A 137 -1.00 16.48 25.96
C ARG A 137 -0.80 15.37 27.00
N GLU A 138 -0.43 14.15 26.60
CA GLU A 138 -0.27 13.02 27.53
C GLU A 138 1.02 12.20 27.34
N GLY A 139 1.93 12.64 26.46
CA GLY A 139 3.34 12.21 26.47
C GLY A 139 3.64 10.77 26.01
N LYS A 140 2.65 9.91 25.72
CA LYS A 140 2.86 8.61 25.07
C LYS A 140 1.65 8.22 24.22
N SER A 141 1.84 7.94 22.93
CA SER A 141 0.82 7.25 22.12
C SER A 141 0.45 5.92 22.77
N ARG A 142 -0.86 5.69 23.01
CA ARG A 142 -1.42 4.44 23.57
C ARG A 142 -1.05 3.24 22.70
N TYR A 143 -1.08 3.43 21.39
CA TYR A 143 -0.78 2.41 20.41
C TYR A 143 0.64 2.60 19.85
N ARG A 144 1.36 1.50 19.69
CA ARG A 144 2.70 1.48 19.09
C ARG A 144 2.87 0.29 18.19
N GLU A 145 3.70 0.46 17.18
CA GLU A 145 4.15 -0.65 16.36
C GLU A 145 5.27 -1.41 17.03
N GLY A 146 5.31 -2.71 16.75
CA GLY A 146 6.40 -3.55 17.18
C GLY A 146 6.63 -4.74 16.29
N VAL A 147 7.74 -5.42 16.58
CA VAL A 147 8.07 -6.72 15.99
C VAL A 147 8.20 -7.73 17.12
N SER A 148 7.51 -8.86 17.00
CA SER A 148 7.60 -9.95 17.96
C SER A 148 9.01 -10.56 17.93
N VAL A 149 9.62 -10.70 19.11
CA VAL A 149 11.01 -11.17 19.26
C VAL A 149 11.07 -12.41 20.13
N ALA A 150 12.03 -13.28 19.82
CA ALA A 150 12.32 -14.43 20.65
C ALA A 150 12.90 -13.96 21.99
N MET A 151 12.57 -14.68 23.06
CA MET A 151 13.25 -14.50 24.34
C MET A 151 14.73 -14.85 24.18
N GLU A 152 15.63 -14.02 24.72
CA GLU A 152 17.02 -14.45 24.89
C GLU A 152 17.01 -15.66 25.82
N ARG A 153 17.57 -16.78 25.35
CA ARG A 153 17.64 -18.00 26.16
C ARG A 153 18.47 -17.70 27.40
N PRO A 154 18.00 -18.00 28.63
CA PRO A 154 18.93 -18.17 29.73
C PRO A 154 19.93 -19.26 29.31
N ALA A 155 21.23 -19.01 29.52
CA ALA A 155 22.37 -19.68 28.88
C ALA A 155 22.53 -21.21 29.09
N LYS A 156 21.48 -21.93 29.53
CA LYS A 156 21.54 -23.33 29.98
C LYS A 156 20.40 -24.24 29.48
N MET A 157 19.69 -23.92 28.41
CA MET A 157 18.74 -24.88 27.79
C MET A 157 19.18 -25.34 26.40
N SER A 158 19.15 -26.66 26.23
CA SER A 158 19.58 -27.42 25.06
C SER A 158 18.89 -26.96 23.76
N LYS A 159 19.46 -27.35 22.61
CA LYS A 159 18.99 -27.06 21.24
C LYS A 159 17.61 -27.67 20.90
N GLN A 160 16.66 -27.74 21.83
CA GLN A 160 15.31 -28.23 21.56
C GLN A 160 14.38 -27.08 21.16
N LYS A 161 13.71 -27.29 20.02
CA LYS A 161 12.61 -26.54 19.37
C LYS A 161 12.55 -25.03 19.67
N GLN A 162 12.90 -24.20 18.68
CA GLN A 162 12.50 -22.79 18.68
C GLN A 162 10.97 -22.74 18.85
N PHE A 163 10.51 -22.14 19.94
CA PHE A 163 9.11 -21.79 20.08
C PHE A 163 8.74 -20.88 18.91
N GLN A 164 7.75 -21.29 18.12
CA GLN A 164 7.33 -20.48 16.98
C GLN A 164 6.58 -19.21 17.42
N GLN A 165 6.21 -19.13 18.70
CA GLN A 165 5.44 -18.03 19.28
C GLN A 165 6.17 -17.42 20.48
N THR A 166 5.86 -16.15 20.77
CA THR A 166 6.43 -15.34 21.85
C THR A 166 5.35 -14.41 22.44
N LYS A 167 5.57 -13.96 23.68
CA LYS A 167 4.81 -12.88 24.32
C LYS A 167 5.56 -11.54 24.32
N TYR A 168 6.76 -11.48 23.75
CA TYR A 168 7.62 -10.29 23.80
C TYR A 168 7.62 -9.56 22.47
N VAL A 169 7.47 -8.24 22.55
CA VAL A 169 7.43 -7.36 21.38
C VAL A 169 8.42 -6.20 21.56
N ASN A 170 9.26 -5.98 20.56
CA ASN A 170 10.09 -4.78 20.50
C ASN A 170 9.24 -3.61 19.98
N VAL A 171 8.92 -2.64 20.84
CA VAL A 171 8.15 -1.41 20.53
C VAL A 171 9.03 -0.15 20.54
N GLY A 172 10.36 -0.31 20.44
CA GLY A 172 11.32 0.79 20.48
C GLY A 172 11.51 1.43 21.87
N ALA A 173 11.05 0.77 22.93
CA ALA A 173 11.34 1.14 24.30
C ALA A 173 12.70 0.56 24.76
N SER A 174 13.16 0.97 25.94
CA SER A 174 14.39 0.43 26.56
C SER A 174 14.28 -1.07 26.88
N GLU A 175 13.08 -1.53 27.19
CA GLU A 175 12.76 -2.92 27.51
C GLU A 175 11.72 -3.46 26.53
N LEU A 176 11.71 -4.79 26.37
CA LEU A 176 10.71 -5.47 25.56
C LEU A 176 9.34 -5.40 26.25
N LEU A 177 8.29 -5.15 25.46
CA LEU A 177 6.94 -5.16 25.96
C LEU A 177 6.45 -6.62 26.06
N GLU A 178 6.10 -7.04 27.27
CA GLU A 178 5.51 -8.35 27.54
C GLU A 178 3.99 -8.29 27.46
N LEU A 179 3.41 -9.12 26.60
CA LEU A 179 1.96 -9.30 26.45
C LEU A 179 1.39 -10.10 27.62
N ARG A 180 0.19 -9.70 28.10
CA ARG A 180 -0.43 -10.34 29.27
C ARG A 180 -0.89 -11.78 29.04
N ALA A 181 -1.57 -12.04 27.92
CA ALA A 181 -2.24 -13.33 27.68
C ALA A 181 -2.08 -13.86 26.25
N GLN A 182 -1.47 -13.09 25.36
CA GLN A 182 -1.40 -13.42 23.94
C GLN A 182 -0.01 -13.93 23.56
N LEU A 183 0.00 -14.99 22.75
CA LEU A 183 1.19 -15.51 22.10
C LEU A 183 1.09 -15.22 20.61
N VAL A 184 2.17 -14.68 20.02
CA VAL A 184 2.23 -14.36 18.59
C VAL A 184 3.42 -14.97 17.90
N PRO A 185 3.31 -15.26 16.59
CA PRO A 185 4.41 -15.84 15.85
C PRO A 185 5.63 -14.92 15.87
N LEU A 186 6.82 -15.49 15.84
CA LEU A 186 8.08 -14.73 15.84
C LEU A 186 8.27 -13.90 14.56
N ASN A 187 8.95 -12.75 14.71
CA ASN A 187 9.32 -11.84 13.62
C ASN A 187 8.11 -11.30 12.82
N VAL A 188 6.95 -11.23 13.46
CA VAL A 188 5.73 -10.64 12.89
C VAL A 188 5.60 -9.21 13.38
N ARG A 189 5.18 -8.34 12.46
CA ARG A 189 4.84 -6.95 12.77
C ARG A 189 3.46 -6.90 13.40
N VAL A 190 3.34 -6.15 14.49
CA VAL A 190 2.11 -6.06 15.28
C VAL A 190 1.89 -4.64 15.77
N THR A 191 0.61 -4.24 15.91
CA THR A 191 0.22 -3.04 16.65
C THR A 191 -0.17 -3.44 18.07
N VAL A 192 0.39 -2.74 19.06
CA VAL A 192 0.21 -3.07 20.47
C VAL A 192 -0.38 -1.88 21.22
N ASP A 193 -1.39 -2.17 22.04
CA ASP A 193 -1.84 -1.27 23.10
C ASP A 193 -0.87 -1.38 24.27
N VAL A 194 -0.08 -0.33 24.49
CA VAL A 194 0.99 -0.30 25.50
C VAL A 194 0.41 -0.18 26.91
N VAL A 195 -0.85 0.26 27.07
CA VAL A 195 -1.51 0.36 28.38
C VAL A 195 -2.05 -1.00 28.80
N GLU A 196 -2.72 -1.68 27.87
CA GLU A 196 -3.34 -2.99 28.14
C GLU A 196 -2.42 -4.19 27.90
N HIS A 197 -1.24 -3.96 27.30
CA HIS A 197 -0.27 -5.01 26.96
C HIS A 197 -0.92 -6.12 26.12
N LYS A 198 -1.68 -5.70 25.10
CA LYS A 198 -2.40 -6.56 24.17
C LYS A 198 -2.15 -6.13 22.73
N ILE A 199 -2.17 -7.08 21.82
CA ILE A 199 -2.19 -6.80 20.39
C ILE A 199 -3.61 -6.41 20.00
N VAL A 200 -3.68 -5.37 19.18
CA VAL A 200 -4.91 -4.81 18.65
C VAL A 200 -4.84 -4.82 17.14
N SER A 201 -6.00 -4.76 16.48
CA SER A 201 -6.02 -4.49 15.05
C SER A 201 -5.58 -3.05 14.80
N PRO A 202 -4.87 -2.74 13.69
CA PRO A 202 -4.57 -1.36 13.35
C PRO A 202 -5.82 -0.53 13.12
N ALA A 203 -6.95 -1.13 12.73
CA ALA A 203 -8.24 -0.44 12.62
C ALA A 203 -8.75 0.02 14.00
N GLU A 204 -8.59 -0.80 15.04
CA GLU A 204 -8.86 -0.39 16.43
C GLU A 204 -7.92 0.75 16.87
N ALA A 205 -6.64 0.71 16.46
CA ALA A 205 -5.65 1.70 16.87
C ALA A 205 -5.78 3.05 16.12
N TYR A 206 -6.05 3.00 14.81
CA TYR A 206 -5.89 4.15 13.90
C TYR A 206 -7.13 4.47 13.06
N GLY A 207 -8.22 3.73 13.22
CA GLY A 207 -9.45 3.88 12.44
C GLY A 207 -9.20 3.57 10.96
N ASP A 208 -9.64 4.45 10.07
CA ASP A 208 -9.60 4.25 8.62
C ASP A 208 -8.22 4.44 7.98
N HIS A 209 -7.21 4.82 8.77
CA HIS A 209 -5.85 5.08 8.28
C HIS A 209 -4.99 3.82 8.32
N VAL A 210 -5.44 2.76 7.66
CA VAL A 210 -4.82 1.43 7.72
C VAL A 210 -4.65 0.85 6.32
N GLY A 211 -3.48 0.28 6.07
CA GLY A 211 -3.15 -0.35 4.80
C GLY A 211 -3.78 -1.72 4.63
N ALA A 212 -3.57 -2.33 3.46
CA ALA A 212 -3.97 -3.72 3.24
C ALA A 212 -3.26 -4.64 4.25
N GLU A 213 -3.88 -5.78 4.56
CA GLU A 213 -3.35 -6.76 5.51
C GLU A 213 -2.94 -6.17 6.87
N ALA A 214 -3.67 -5.16 7.36
CA ALA A 214 -3.35 -4.51 8.63
C ALA A 214 -1.92 -3.89 8.66
N ALA A 215 -1.47 -3.36 7.52
CA ALA A 215 -0.22 -2.59 7.44
C ALA A 215 -0.36 -1.19 8.05
N PHE A 216 0.73 -0.68 8.62
CA PHE A 216 0.80 0.68 9.15
C PHE A 216 1.05 1.66 8.01
N GLY A 217 0.10 2.56 7.74
CA GLY A 217 0.13 3.38 6.53
C GLY A 217 -0.30 2.54 5.33
N TYR A 218 0.59 2.28 4.37
CA TYR A 218 0.30 1.45 3.20
C TYR A 218 1.03 0.09 3.25
N HIS A 219 0.40 -0.93 2.66
CA HIS A 219 1.04 -2.22 2.37
C HIS A 219 1.89 -2.11 1.10
N VAL A 220 2.99 -2.87 1.01
CA VAL A 220 3.84 -2.90 -0.20
C VAL A 220 3.91 -4.31 -0.74
N ARG A 221 3.55 -4.49 -2.01
CA ARG A 221 3.61 -5.77 -2.71
C ARG A 221 4.29 -5.62 -4.07
N VAL A 222 4.92 -6.69 -4.55
CA VAL A 222 5.44 -6.78 -5.92
C VAL A 222 4.52 -7.70 -6.72
N ALA A 223 4.14 -7.28 -7.92
CA ALA A 223 3.44 -8.11 -8.89
C ALA A 223 4.36 -8.39 -10.07
N ASP A 224 4.57 -9.66 -10.42
CA ASP A 224 5.49 -10.03 -11.50
C ASP A 224 4.88 -9.79 -12.89
N THR A 225 3.56 -9.89 -13.00
CA THR A 225 2.78 -9.67 -14.22
C THR A 225 1.55 -8.80 -13.93
N LEU A 226 0.93 -8.28 -14.99
CA LEU A 226 -0.34 -7.56 -14.86
C LEU A 226 -1.45 -8.50 -14.37
N VAL A 227 -1.36 -9.79 -14.66
CA VAL A 227 -2.29 -10.81 -14.17
C VAL A 227 -2.12 -11.04 -12.67
N ASP A 228 -0.87 -11.13 -12.19
CA ASP A 228 -0.54 -11.24 -10.77
C ASP A 228 -0.97 -10.02 -9.94
N LEU A 229 -1.10 -8.85 -10.56
CA LEU A 229 -1.65 -7.66 -9.92
C LEU A 229 -3.04 -7.93 -9.35
N PHE A 230 -3.88 -8.64 -10.10
CA PHE A 230 -5.25 -8.98 -9.75
C PHE A 230 -5.33 -10.30 -8.97
N LEU A 231 -4.73 -11.39 -9.47
CA LEU A 231 -4.88 -12.72 -8.88
C LEU A 231 -4.26 -12.86 -7.48
N LYS A 232 -3.17 -12.14 -7.22
CA LYS A 232 -2.44 -12.19 -5.93
C LYS A 232 -2.73 -10.97 -5.05
N SER A 233 -3.84 -10.28 -5.31
CA SER A 233 -4.25 -9.12 -4.54
C SER A 233 -4.92 -9.53 -3.22
N PRO A 234 -4.56 -8.92 -2.08
CA PRO A 234 -5.33 -9.07 -0.84
C PRO A 234 -6.61 -8.19 -0.84
N CYS A 235 -6.74 -7.29 -1.81
CA CYS A 235 -7.88 -6.40 -2.00
C CYS A 235 -8.75 -6.86 -3.18
N ASN A 236 -10.07 -6.74 -3.05
CA ASN A 236 -11.00 -7.05 -4.14
C ASN A 236 -11.34 -5.78 -4.91
N TYR A 237 -10.62 -5.54 -6.01
CA TYR A 237 -10.78 -4.34 -6.81
C TYR A 237 -12.13 -4.30 -7.51
N VAL A 238 -12.99 -3.36 -7.11
CA VAL A 238 -14.30 -3.14 -7.73
C VAL A 238 -14.21 -2.20 -8.93
N GLN A 239 -13.14 -1.41 -9.01
CA GLN A 239 -12.84 -0.56 -10.14
C GLN A 239 -11.33 -0.42 -10.33
N THR A 240 -10.86 -0.47 -11.58
CA THR A 240 -9.47 -0.28 -11.97
C THR A 240 -9.35 0.84 -12.98
N LEU A 241 -8.59 1.87 -12.63
CA LEU A 241 -8.33 3.03 -13.47
C LEU A 241 -6.86 3.10 -13.84
N TRP A 242 -6.58 3.61 -15.04
CA TRP A 242 -5.22 3.90 -15.46
C TRP A 242 -5.01 5.41 -15.65
N CYS A 243 -3.84 5.91 -15.26
CA CYS A 243 -3.38 7.27 -15.52
C CYS A 243 -2.05 7.20 -16.26
N ALA A 244 -2.01 7.81 -17.45
CA ALA A 244 -0.81 7.88 -18.27
C ALA A 244 0.30 8.68 -17.57
N ALA A 245 1.51 8.11 -17.55
CA ALA A 245 2.72 8.78 -17.07
C ALA A 245 3.96 8.33 -17.86
N GLU A 246 4.94 9.23 -17.98
CA GLU A 246 6.19 9.06 -18.73
C GLU A 246 6.09 8.72 -20.23
N GLU A 247 5.03 9.18 -20.88
CA GLU A 247 4.79 9.03 -22.32
C GLU A 247 5.25 10.25 -23.13
N TYR A 248 6.43 10.79 -22.80
CA TYR A 248 7.00 12.04 -23.36
C TYR A 248 6.96 12.16 -24.89
N TRP A 249 7.11 11.04 -25.61
CA TRP A 249 7.29 11.03 -27.08
C TRP A 249 6.03 10.70 -27.87
N GLN A 250 4.90 10.43 -27.22
CA GLN A 250 3.67 10.06 -27.92
C GLN A 250 2.90 11.28 -28.47
N GLY A 251 3.29 12.50 -28.07
CA GLY A 251 2.70 13.77 -28.54
C GLY A 251 2.97 14.16 -30.00
N GLN A 252 3.70 13.35 -30.79
CA GLN A 252 3.94 13.58 -32.22
C GLN A 252 2.97 12.79 -33.12
N GLY A 253 1.67 12.79 -32.80
CA GLY A 253 0.63 12.22 -33.68
C GLY A 253 0.46 10.69 -33.62
N ARG A 254 1.15 10.00 -32.70
CA ARG A 254 0.86 8.60 -32.35
C ARG A 254 -0.01 8.56 -31.12
N HIS A 255 -1.25 9.00 -31.25
CA HIS A 255 -2.26 8.63 -30.27
C HIS A 255 -2.36 7.10 -30.23
N HIS A 256 -2.51 6.51 -29.04
CA HIS A 256 -3.04 5.14 -28.89
C HIS A 256 -4.53 5.09 -29.29
N SER A 257 -4.88 5.69 -30.43
CA SER A 257 -6.13 5.48 -31.15
C SER A 257 -6.18 4.11 -31.83
N SER A 258 -5.13 3.30 -31.71
CA SER A 258 -5.08 1.93 -32.21
C SER A 258 -5.36 0.93 -31.08
N HIS A 259 -6.63 0.51 -30.96
CA HIS A 259 -7.13 -0.69 -30.28
C HIS A 259 -6.59 -0.98 -28.86
N GLY A 260 -7.41 -0.66 -27.85
CA GLY A 260 -7.31 -1.28 -26.51
C GLY A 260 -6.92 -0.35 -25.35
N SER A 261 -6.77 0.96 -25.53
CA SER A 261 -6.63 1.91 -24.42
C SER A 261 -8.02 2.21 -23.81
N PRO A 262 -8.15 2.31 -22.46
CA PRO A 262 -9.45 2.53 -21.82
C PRO A 262 -10.00 3.94 -22.11
N THR A 263 -11.31 4.08 -21.98
CA THR A 263 -12.01 5.36 -22.20
C THR A 263 -11.89 6.26 -20.96
N ALA A 264 -11.82 7.57 -21.16
CA ALA A 264 -11.77 8.54 -20.08
C ALA A 264 -13.00 8.44 -19.17
N VAL A 265 -12.76 8.36 -17.85
CA VAL A 265 -13.83 8.28 -16.84
C VAL A 265 -14.26 9.67 -16.38
N SER A 266 -15.57 9.86 -16.19
CA SER A 266 -16.16 11.08 -15.59
C SER A 266 -16.30 10.95 -14.07
N ALA A 267 -16.61 12.04 -13.37
CA ALA A 267 -16.78 12.00 -11.91
C ALA A 267 -17.88 11.02 -11.46
N ALA A 268 -19.01 11.02 -12.18
CA ALA A 268 -20.11 10.09 -11.95
C ALA A 268 -19.76 8.62 -12.23
N GLY A 269 -18.68 8.36 -12.99
CA GLY A 269 -18.20 7.02 -13.28
C GLY A 269 -17.23 6.46 -12.24
N ILE A 270 -16.86 7.22 -11.21
CA ILE A 270 -15.97 6.76 -10.13
C ILE A 270 -16.79 6.05 -9.05
N VAL A 271 -16.37 4.84 -8.69
CA VAL A 271 -16.99 4.06 -7.62
C VAL A 271 -16.86 4.79 -6.28
N ARG A 272 -17.92 4.76 -5.46
CA ARG A 272 -17.96 5.46 -4.16
C ARG A 272 -17.66 4.55 -2.97
N GLU A 273 -17.84 3.25 -3.14
CA GLU A 273 -17.62 2.24 -2.11
C GLU A 273 -16.84 1.06 -2.68
N GLY A 274 -15.98 0.45 -1.87
CA GLY A 274 -15.13 -0.67 -2.27
C GLY A 274 -13.67 -0.27 -2.49
N ASP A 275 -12.89 -1.19 -3.08
CA ASP A 275 -11.46 -0.97 -3.36
C ASP A 275 -11.26 -0.53 -4.82
N LEU A 276 -10.67 0.64 -5.03
CA LEU A 276 -10.31 1.17 -6.35
C LEU A 276 -8.80 0.99 -6.57
N LEU A 277 -8.41 0.40 -7.69
CA LEU A 277 -7.02 0.31 -8.13
C LEU A 277 -6.69 1.42 -9.13
N LEU A 278 -5.72 2.27 -8.79
CA LEU A 278 -5.18 3.29 -9.68
C LEU A 278 -3.80 2.86 -10.17
N ILE A 279 -3.67 2.62 -11.47
CA ILE A 279 -2.41 2.28 -12.13
C ILE A 279 -1.81 3.54 -12.76
N VAL A 280 -0.60 3.93 -12.37
CA VAL A 280 0.10 5.11 -12.92
C VAL A 280 1.36 4.66 -13.65
N GLY A 281 1.44 4.95 -14.95
CA GLY A 281 2.60 4.56 -15.76
C GLY A 281 2.36 4.55 -17.26
N LYS A 282 3.35 4.04 -18.00
CA LYS A 282 3.33 3.91 -19.46
C LYS A 282 2.43 2.78 -19.91
N TRP A 283 1.69 2.98 -20.99
CA TRP A 283 0.86 1.94 -21.60
C TRP A 283 1.67 0.71 -22.04
N ASP A 284 2.86 0.94 -22.59
CA ASP A 284 3.76 -0.12 -23.05
C ASP A 284 4.22 -1.06 -21.92
N HIS A 285 4.36 -0.54 -20.71
CA HIS A 285 4.71 -1.35 -19.56
C HIS A 285 3.57 -2.32 -19.20
N LEU A 286 2.32 -1.88 -19.29
CA LEU A 286 1.15 -2.74 -19.05
C LEU A 286 1.04 -3.81 -20.14
N ARG A 287 1.26 -3.45 -21.41
CA ARG A 287 1.29 -4.42 -22.52
C ARG A 287 2.37 -5.48 -22.34
N ALA A 288 3.59 -5.05 -22.03
CA ALA A 288 4.71 -5.97 -21.79
C ALA A 288 4.43 -6.88 -20.58
N SER A 289 3.87 -6.34 -19.51
CA SER A 289 3.55 -7.10 -18.30
C SER A 289 2.42 -8.11 -18.52
N LEU A 290 1.38 -7.75 -19.29
CA LEU A 290 0.31 -8.66 -19.69
C LEU A 290 0.84 -9.80 -20.55
N ALA A 291 1.65 -9.49 -21.56
CA ALA A 291 2.21 -10.50 -22.47
C ALA A 291 3.00 -11.58 -21.74
N ARG A 292 3.71 -11.23 -20.64
CA ARG A 292 4.43 -12.21 -19.80
C ARG A 292 3.53 -13.04 -18.89
N GLY A 293 2.29 -12.60 -18.65
CA GLY A 293 1.31 -13.28 -17.80
C GLY A 293 0.26 -14.06 -18.58
N GLN A 294 0.32 -14.08 -19.92
CA GLN A 294 -0.71 -14.74 -20.73
C GLN A 294 -0.81 -16.25 -20.44
N ASP A 295 0.31 -16.92 -20.19
CA ASP A 295 0.31 -18.35 -19.84
C ASP A 295 -0.50 -18.64 -18.56
N GLN A 296 -0.49 -17.72 -17.59
CA GLN A 296 -1.24 -17.86 -16.34
C GLN A 296 -2.77 -17.80 -16.54
N LEU A 297 -3.23 -17.23 -17.65
CA LEU A 297 -4.64 -17.19 -18.01
C LEU A 297 -5.07 -18.48 -18.74
N ALA A 298 -4.13 -19.21 -19.34
CA ALA A 298 -4.39 -20.46 -20.06
C ALA A 298 -4.39 -21.70 -19.15
N GLU A 299 -3.63 -21.68 -18.05
CA GLU A 299 -3.49 -22.83 -17.12
C GLU A 299 -4.71 -23.07 -16.19
N GLY A 300 -5.78 -22.29 -16.32
CA GLY A 300 -6.92 -22.30 -15.40
C GLY A 300 -8.11 -23.19 -15.80
N GLU A 301 -8.19 -23.68 -17.04
CA GLU A 301 -9.40 -24.35 -17.53
C GLU A 301 -9.04 -25.62 -18.31
N GLY A 302 -9.70 -26.74 -17.93
CA GLY A 302 -9.65 -27.99 -18.69
C GLY A 302 -10.10 -27.77 -20.15
N GLU A 303 -9.74 -28.71 -21.01
CA GLU A 303 -9.69 -28.66 -22.49
C GLU A 303 -10.94 -28.18 -23.28
N GLU A 304 -11.98 -27.56 -22.71
CA GLU A 304 -13.21 -27.20 -23.43
C GLU A 304 -13.84 -25.82 -23.06
N ALA A 305 -13.05 -24.81 -22.69
CA ALA A 305 -13.57 -23.44 -22.56
C ALA A 305 -12.83 -22.45 -23.46
N GLU A 306 -13.51 -21.94 -24.49
CA GLU A 306 -13.11 -20.75 -25.25
C GLU A 306 -13.23 -19.50 -24.36
N THR A 307 -12.37 -19.35 -23.34
CA THR A 307 -12.24 -18.07 -22.65
C THR A 307 -11.60 -17.07 -23.62
N PRO A 308 -12.17 -15.87 -23.81
CA PRO A 308 -11.61 -14.90 -24.73
C PRO A 308 -10.22 -14.48 -24.21
N ALA A 309 -9.17 -14.87 -24.93
CA ALA A 309 -7.81 -14.52 -24.59
C ALA A 309 -7.69 -12.99 -24.41
N VAL A 310 -7.32 -12.55 -23.21
CA VAL A 310 -7.15 -11.12 -22.90
C VAL A 310 -6.00 -10.59 -23.77
N SER A 311 -6.37 -9.83 -24.79
CA SER A 311 -5.45 -9.40 -25.86
C SER A 311 -4.88 -8.01 -25.64
N SER A 312 -5.51 -7.21 -24.77
CA SER A 312 -5.04 -5.86 -24.43
C SER A 312 -5.27 -5.54 -22.96
N PRO A 313 -4.39 -4.72 -22.33
CA PRO A 313 -4.60 -4.29 -20.96
C PRO A 313 -5.94 -3.60 -20.74
N GLY A 314 -6.49 -2.89 -21.72
CA GLY A 314 -7.76 -2.17 -21.55
C GLY A 314 -8.97 -3.06 -21.34
N GLN A 315 -8.89 -4.36 -21.62
CA GLN A 315 -9.94 -5.31 -21.24
C GLN A 315 -9.94 -5.60 -19.73
N LEU A 316 -8.86 -5.27 -19.01
CA LEU A 316 -8.72 -5.43 -17.56
C LEU A 316 -8.93 -4.09 -16.81
N LEU A 317 -9.22 -3.00 -17.53
CA LEU A 317 -9.31 -1.65 -16.97
C LEU A 317 -10.70 -1.07 -17.24
N ASP A 318 -11.31 -0.46 -16.24
CA ASP A 318 -12.64 0.15 -16.36
C ASP A 318 -12.60 1.55 -16.99
N GLY A 319 -11.46 2.23 -16.90
CA GLY A 319 -11.34 3.59 -17.43
C GLY A 319 -9.94 4.20 -17.34
N GLU A 320 -9.80 5.34 -17.99
CA GLU A 320 -8.64 6.23 -17.87
C GLU A 320 -8.98 7.45 -17.02
N LEU A 321 -8.14 7.72 -16.02
CA LEU A 321 -8.17 8.97 -15.28
C LEU A 321 -7.31 10.02 -16.01
N LEU A 322 -7.97 10.97 -16.66
CA LEU A 322 -7.29 12.07 -17.33
C LEU A 322 -6.84 13.16 -16.34
N LEU A 323 -5.57 13.52 -16.43
CA LEU A 323 -5.03 14.71 -15.79
C LEU A 323 -5.50 15.99 -16.50
N PRO A 324 -5.44 17.16 -15.85
CA PRO A 324 -5.88 18.42 -16.44
C PRO A 324 -5.24 18.71 -17.81
N ALA A 325 -6.04 19.24 -18.74
CA ALA A 325 -5.64 19.48 -20.15
C ALA A 325 -4.41 20.39 -20.32
N ALA A 326 -4.04 21.17 -19.30
CA ALA A 326 -2.83 21.97 -19.29
C ALA A 326 -1.54 21.12 -19.33
N VAL A 327 -1.62 19.85 -18.93
CA VAL A 327 -0.52 18.89 -19.04
C VAL A 327 -0.76 18.04 -20.28
N MET A 328 0.21 17.98 -21.19
CA MET A 328 0.16 17.01 -22.28
C MET A 328 0.08 15.59 -21.71
N ARG A 329 -0.83 14.77 -22.26
CA ARG A 329 -1.11 13.41 -21.77
C ARG A 329 0.18 12.60 -21.64
N GLY A 330 0.38 12.02 -20.45
CA GLY A 330 1.56 11.21 -20.11
C GLY A 330 2.89 11.96 -20.06
N ASN A 331 2.95 13.26 -20.37
CA ASN A 331 4.18 14.06 -20.34
C ASN A 331 4.53 14.53 -18.92
N MET A 332 4.53 13.59 -17.97
CA MET A 332 4.79 13.85 -16.57
C MET A 332 5.54 12.65 -15.95
N PRO A 333 6.54 12.88 -15.10
CA PRO A 333 7.18 11.82 -14.33
C PRO A 333 6.19 11.02 -13.50
N THR A 334 6.46 9.73 -13.29
CA THR A 334 5.54 8.83 -12.56
C THR A 334 5.16 9.35 -11.16
N ALA A 335 6.11 9.94 -10.43
CA ALA A 335 5.87 10.47 -9.09
C ALA A 335 4.91 11.68 -9.10
N ASP A 336 5.15 12.64 -9.99
CA ASP A 336 4.29 13.82 -10.16
C ASP A 336 2.89 13.42 -10.66
N ALA A 337 2.83 12.50 -11.63
CA ALA A 337 1.57 11.99 -12.18
C ALA A 337 0.76 11.27 -11.10
N THR A 338 1.41 10.54 -10.20
CA THR A 338 0.76 9.89 -9.06
C THR A 338 0.12 10.92 -8.13
N LEU A 339 0.86 11.97 -7.76
CA LEU A 339 0.32 13.03 -6.91
C LEU A 339 -0.86 13.74 -7.58
N ALA A 340 -0.71 14.09 -8.87
CA ALA A 340 -1.77 14.76 -9.64
C ALA A 340 -3.01 13.87 -9.79
N ALA A 341 -2.83 12.57 -10.06
CA ALA A 341 -3.90 11.60 -10.23
C ALA A 341 -4.69 11.40 -8.92
N LEU A 342 -3.99 11.21 -7.80
CA LEU A 342 -4.65 11.08 -6.49
C LEU A 342 -5.39 12.37 -6.10
N THR A 343 -4.79 13.53 -6.32
CA THR A 343 -5.45 14.83 -6.10
C THR A 343 -6.70 14.98 -6.96
N ARG A 344 -6.63 14.56 -8.22
CA ARG A 344 -7.75 14.63 -9.17
C ARG A 344 -8.87 13.68 -8.76
N LEU A 345 -8.53 12.46 -8.36
CA LEU A 345 -9.47 11.46 -7.89
C LEU A 345 -10.22 11.97 -6.65
N GLU A 346 -9.51 12.51 -5.67
CA GLU A 346 -10.11 13.11 -4.47
C GLU A 346 -11.08 14.25 -4.85
N CYS A 347 -10.65 15.16 -5.72
CA CYS A 347 -11.52 16.22 -6.25
C CYS A 347 -12.77 15.68 -6.98
N MET A 348 -12.71 14.50 -7.61
CA MET A 348 -13.86 13.88 -8.27
C MET A 348 -14.80 13.26 -7.23
N LEU A 349 -14.23 12.74 -6.14
CA LEU A 349 -14.99 12.17 -5.05
C LEU A 349 -15.76 13.25 -4.26
N GLU A 350 -15.21 14.45 -4.10
CA GLU A 350 -15.84 15.54 -3.35
C GLU A 350 -16.95 16.32 -4.10
N ARG A 351 -17.04 16.20 -5.43
CA ARG A 351 -17.85 17.11 -6.29
C ARG A 351 -19.34 16.75 -6.44
N GLU A 352 -19.83 15.72 -5.77
CA GLU A 352 -21.23 15.29 -5.74
C GLU A 352 -21.61 14.90 -4.31
#